data_AF-A0A2V8JPX5-F1
#
_entry.id   AF-A0A2V8JPX5-F1
#
_cell.length_a   1.000
_cell.length_b   1.000
_cell.length_c   1.000
_cell.angle_alpha   90.00
_cell.angle_beta   90.00
_cell.angle_gamma   90.00
#
_symmetry.space_group_name_H-M   'P 1'
#
loop_
_entity.id
_entity.type
_entity.pdbx_description
1 polymer ?
#
loop_
_entity_poly.entity_id
_entity_poly.type
_entity_poly.pdbx_seq_one_letter_code
_entity_poly.pdbx_strand_id
1 'polypeptide(L)'
;MHSFGQAPMTELSVITLEKLRAFSDRSSTLVTIDAPLLGSVMILNGRVLHKGSAYVEPEKIGRSIGFPSYERIVAEASRFWIQHKTGIRNRRGREEMAKLLEEI
;
A
#
# COMPACT_ATOMS: atom_id res chain seq x y z
N MET A 1 19.89 -11.82 -32.57
CA MET A 1 18.49 -11.78 -32.12
C MET A 1 18.48 -11.56 -30.61
N HIS A 2 18.27 -10.31 -30.17
CA HIS A 2 18.19 -9.97 -28.75
C HIS A 2 16.73 -9.67 -28.42
N SER A 3 16.05 -10.60 -27.77
CA SER A 3 14.74 -10.35 -27.19
C SER A 3 14.94 -9.57 -25.90
N PHE A 4 14.66 -8.27 -25.94
CA PHE A 4 14.52 -7.45 -24.74
C PHE A 4 13.20 -7.78 -24.07
N GLY A 5 13.29 -8.17 -22.80
CA GLY A 5 12.45 -7.65 -21.74
C GLY A 5 10.93 -7.81 -21.87
N GLN A 6 10.43 -8.92 -21.35
CA GLN A 6 9.24 -8.86 -20.50
C GLN A 6 9.42 -9.90 -19.39
N ALA A 7 9.96 -9.46 -18.25
CA ALA A 7 9.75 -10.20 -17.02
C ALA A 7 8.24 -10.28 -16.77
N PRO A 8 7.68 -11.44 -16.39
CA PRO A 8 6.24 -11.60 -16.24
C PRO A 8 5.72 -10.62 -15.19
N MET A 9 4.81 -9.72 -15.59
CA MET A 9 4.04 -8.82 -14.70
C MET A 9 3.03 -9.59 -13.82
N THR A 10 3.39 -10.78 -13.33
CA THR A 10 2.47 -11.68 -12.61
C THR A 10 3.17 -12.61 -11.63
N GLU A 11 4.33 -12.23 -11.08
CA GLU A 11 4.54 -12.57 -9.68
C GLU A 11 3.58 -11.68 -8.88
N LEU A 12 2.42 -12.24 -8.51
CA LEU A 12 1.47 -11.64 -7.59
C LEU A 12 2.28 -11.12 -6.40
N SER A 13 2.48 -9.81 -6.33
CA SER A 13 3.20 -9.20 -5.22
C SER A 13 2.55 -9.72 -3.94
N VAL A 14 3.33 -10.34 -3.05
CA VAL A 14 2.79 -10.98 -1.82
C VAL A 14 1.90 -10.00 -1.04
N ILE A 15 2.20 -8.71 -1.17
CA ILE A 15 1.46 -7.59 -0.63
C ILE A 15 0.58 -6.96 -1.73
N THR A 16 -0.74 -7.11 -1.59
CA THR A 16 -1.74 -6.44 -2.44
C THR A 16 -2.66 -5.56 -1.59
N LEU A 17 -3.33 -4.58 -2.23
CA LEU A 17 -4.31 -3.75 -1.55
C LEU A 17 -5.44 -4.61 -0.93
N GLU A 18 -5.88 -5.65 -1.63
CA GLU A 18 -6.91 -6.56 -1.16
C GLU A 18 -6.52 -7.30 0.12
N LYS A 19 -5.29 -7.85 0.17
CA LYS A 19 -4.77 -8.52 1.38
C LYS A 19 -4.64 -7.56 2.55
N LEU A 20 -4.20 -6.32 2.30
CA LEU A 20 -4.10 -5.29 3.33
C LEU A 20 -5.48 -4.85 3.86
N ARG A 21 -6.49 -4.79 2.99
CA ARG A 21 -7.88 -4.54 3.40
C ARG A 21 -8.40 -5.69 4.25
N ALA A 22 -8.23 -6.94 3.82
CA ALA A 22 -8.63 -8.12 4.58
C ALA A 22 -7.94 -8.18 5.96
N PHE A 23 -6.64 -7.90 6.00
CA PHE A 23 -5.86 -7.81 7.24
C PHE A 23 -6.45 -6.78 8.21
N SER A 24 -6.64 -5.55 7.71
CA SER A 24 -7.14 -4.41 8.49
C SER A 24 -8.57 -4.64 8.99
N ASP A 25 -9.41 -5.25 8.16
CA ASP A 25 -10.80 -5.57 8.50
C ASP A 25 -10.88 -6.59 9.64
N ARG A 26 -10.15 -7.71 9.54
CA ARG A 26 -10.15 -8.77 10.55
C ARG A 26 -9.54 -8.37 11.88
N SER A 27 -8.50 -7.54 11.85
CA SER A 27 -7.72 -7.19 13.05
C SER A 27 -8.12 -5.85 13.67
N SER A 28 -9.03 -5.11 13.03
CA SER A 28 -9.37 -3.71 13.36
C SER A 28 -8.14 -2.83 13.52
N THR A 29 -7.14 -3.04 12.66
CA THR A 29 -5.87 -2.29 12.66
C THR A 29 -5.90 -1.18 11.63
N LEU A 30 -5.23 -0.07 11.94
CA LEU A 30 -4.87 0.94 10.95
C LEU A 30 -3.53 0.55 10.32
N VAL A 31 -3.51 0.36 9.00
CA VAL A 31 -2.29 0.19 8.22
C VAL A 31 -2.00 1.50 7.49
N THR A 32 -0.84 2.08 7.74
CA THR A 32 -0.32 3.22 6.96
C THR A 32 0.87 2.76 6.14
N ILE A 33 0.77 2.93 4.84
CA ILE A 33 1.82 2.59 3.88
C ILE A 33 2.54 3.89 3.55
N ASP A 34 3.84 3.92 3.81
CA ASP A 34 4.69 5.05 3.47
C ASP A 34 5.47 4.70 2.20
N ALA A 35 5.08 5.30 1.08
CA ALA A 35 5.75 5.14 -0.20
C ALA A 35 6.43 6.47 -0.55
N PRO A 36 7.75 6.59 -0.32
CA PRO A 36 8.50 7.77 -0.71
C PRO A 36 8.23 8.07 -2.19
N LEU A 37 7.90 9.33 -2.52
CA LEU A 37 7.54 9.85 -3.86
C LEU A 37 6.11 9.54 -4.36
N LEU A 38 5.41 8.54 -3.83
CA LEU A 38 4.09 8.12 -4.32
C LEU A 38 2.94 8.45 -3.36
N GLY A 39 3.27 8.93 -2.16
CA GLY A 39 2.31 9.33 -1.12
C GLY A 39 2.08 8.25 -0.07
N SER A 40 1.03 8.45 0.73
CA SER A 40 0.63 7.50 1.78
C SER A 40 -0.76 6.94 1.53
N VAL A 41 -0.92 5.66 1.85
CA VAL A 41 -2.21 4.95 1.82
C VAL A 41 -2.54 4.52 3.24
N MET A 42 -3.72 4.92 3.73
CA MET A 42 -4.22 4.52 5.04
C MET A 42 -5.41 3.57 4.88
N ILE A 43 -5.37 2.44 5.57
CA ILE A 43 -6.41 1.41 5.55
C ILE A 43 -6.85 1.13 6.99
N LEU A 44 -8.13 1.33 7.30
CA LEU A 44 -8.71 1.04 8.61
C LEU A 44 -10.01 0.27 8.42
N ASN A 45 -10.16 -0.84 9.15
CA ASN A 45 -11.32 -1.72 9.07
C ASN A 45 -11.70 -2.05 7.62
N GLY A 46 -10.70 -2.43 6.83
CA GLY A 46 -10.86 -2.77 5.40
C GLY A 46 -11.19 -1.61 4.46
N ARG A 47 -11.35 -0.39 4.98
CA ARG A 47 -11.64 0.83 4.22
C ARG A 47 -10.38 1.65 4.02
N VAL A 48 -10.16 2.12 2.79
CA VAL A 48 -9.09 3.06 2.49
C VAL A 48 -9.56 4.45 2.94
N LEU A 49 -8.93 5.02 3.97
CA LEU A 49 -9.39 6.24 4.64
C LEU A 49 -8.66 7.52 4.21
N HIS A 50 -7.41 7.40 3.78
CA HIS A 50 -6.63 8.58 3.43
C HIS A 50 -5.80 8.31 2.18
N LYS A 51 -6.14 9.11 1.16
CA LYS A 51 -5.36 9.40 -0.02
C LYS A 51 -4.49 10.58 0.42
N GLY A 52 -3.22 10.35 0.75
CA GLY A 52 -2.35 11.40 1.27
C GLY A 52 -2.50 12.69 0.46
N SER A 53 -2.42 13.84 1.13
CA SER A 53 -2.22 15.10 0.45
C SER A 53 -1.02 14.91 -0.47
N ALA A 54 -1.25 14.77 -1.78
CA ALA A 54 -0.40 15.53 -2.65
C ALA A 54 -0.41 16.95 -2.07
N TYR A 55 0.70 17.67 -2.13
CA TYR A 55 0.76 19.11 -1.86
C TYR A 55 -0.21 19.94 -2.75
N VAL A 56 -1.17 19.28 -3.41
CA VAL A 56 -2.03 19.70 -4.48
C VAL A 56 -3.36 18.96 -4.30
N GLU A 57 -4.45 19.72 -4.17
CA GLU A 57 -5.81 19.19 -4.11
C GLU A 57 -6.12 18.36 -5.37
N PRO A 58 -6.91 17.27 -5.29
CA PRO A 58 -7.25 16.44 -6.45
C PRO A 58 -7.86 17.22 -7.62
N GLU A 59 -8.53 18.33 -7.31
CA GLU A 59 -9.18 19.26 -8.25
C GLU A 59 -8.16 20.16 -8.99
N LYS A 60 -6.96 20.34 -8.41
CA LYS A 60 -5.83 21.11 -8.94
C LYS A 60 -4.80 20.25 -9.65
N ILE A 61 -4.89 18.93 -9.50
CA ILE A 61 -4.23 17.99 -10.41
C ILE A 61 -5.04 18.06 -11.70
N GLY A 62 -4.65 18.94 -12.62
CA GLY A 62 -5.09 18.85 -14.01
C GLY A 62 -4.96 17.40 -14.48
N ARG A 63 -5.71 17.00 -15.51
CA ARG A 63 -5.69 15.65 -16.13
C ARG A 63 -4.31 15.18 -16.64
N SER A 64 -3.21 15.68 -16.10
CA SER A 64 -1.87 15.11 -16.12
C SER A 64 -1.88 13.69 -15.59
N ILE A 65 -1.96 12.77 -16.53
CA ILE A 65 -1.32 11.46 -16.55
C ILE A 65 -0.08 11.47 -15.63
N GLY A 66 -0.15 10.99 -14.39
CA GLY A 66 1.04 11.09 -13.52
C GLY A 66 0.96 10.56 -12.09
N PHE A 67 -0.22 10.45 -11.48
CA PHE A 67 -0.30 9.87 -10.13
C PHE A 67 -0.50 8.35 -10.21
N PRO A 68 0.36 7.54 -9.54
CA PRO A 68 0.26 6.08 -9.54
C PRO A 68 -1.03 5.59 -8.86
N SER A 69 -1.54 4.44 -9.30
CA SER A 69 -2.67 3.78 -8.63
C SER A 69 -2.27 3.24 -7.25
N TYR A 70 -3.25 2.92 -6.40
CA TYR A 70 -2.97 2.34 -5.08
C TYR A 70 -2.24 1.01 -5.17
N GLU A 71 -2.57 0.19 -6.16
CA GLU A 71 -1.92 -1.08 -6.43
C GLU A 71 -0.43 -0.85 -6.71
N ARG A 72 -0.09 0.21 -7.45
CA ARG A 72 1.30 0.57 -7.73
C ARG A 72 2.02 1.12 -6.49
N ILE A 73 1.35 1.96 -5.70
CA ILE A 73 1.89 2.46 -4.42
C ILE A 73 2.20 1.29 -3.46
N VAL A 74 1.28 0.34 -3.33
CA VAL A 74 1.44 -0.87 -2.50
C VAL A 74 2.55 -1.75 -3.03
N ALA A 75 2.61 -1.96 -4.34
CA ALA A 75 3.65 -2.76 -4.98
C ALA A 75 5.06 -2.20 -4.71
N GLU A 76 5.20 -0.87 -4.75
CA GLU A 76 6.49 -0.17 -4.56
C GLU A 76 6.80 0.16 -3.08
N ALA A 77 5.86 -0.09 -2.16
CA ALA A 77 6.03 0.23 -0.75
C ALA A 77 7.09 -0.64 -0.04
N SER A 78 7.88 0.00 0.80
CA SER A 78 8.93 -0.63 1.63
C SER A 78 8.66 -0.59 3.12
N ARG A 79 7.74 0.26 3.58
CA ARG A 79 7.47 0.51 5.00
C ARG A 79 5.98 0.53 5.30
N PHE A 80 5.59 -0.25 6.30
CA PHE A 80 4.22 -0.37 6.77
C PHE A 80 4.17 -0.03 8.26
N TRP A 81 3.24 0.82 8.64
CA TRP A 81 2.93 1.10 10.03
C TRP A 81 1.61 0.45 10.38
N ILE A 82 1.62 -0.41 11.40
CA ILE A 82 0.43 -1.08 11.89
C ILE A 82 0.12 -0.49 13.26
N GLN A 83 -1.06 0.10 13.40
CA GLN A 83 -1.57 0.56 14.69
C GLN A 83 -2.74 -0.33 15.10
N HIS A 84 -2.63 -0.96 16.26
CA HIS A 84 -3.68 -1.79 16.84
C HIS A 84 -4.68 -0.93 17.64
N LYS A 85 -5.84 -1.50 17.96
CA LYS A 85 -6.87 -0.86 18.81
C LYS A 85 -6.36 -0.37 20.18
N THR A 86 -5.25 -0.93 20.67
CA THR A 86 -4.58 -0.51 21.91
C THR A 86 -3.83 0.81 21.76
N GLY A 87 -3.75 1.37 20.54
CA GLY A 87 -3.01 2.58 20.21
C GLY A 87 -1.54 2.33 19.89
N ILE A 88 -0.99 1.14 20.17
CA ILE A 88 0.42 0.80 19.89
C ILE A 88 0.64 0.75 18.38
N ARG A 89 1.68 1.47 17.93
CA ARG A 89 2.07 1.57 16.53
C ARG A 89 3.43 0.92 16.29
N ASN A 90 3.47 -0.09 15.43
CA ASN A 90 4.66 -0.84 15.07
C ASN A 90 5.03 -0.63 13.60
N ARG A 91 6.31 -0.50 13.32
CA ARG A 91 6.83 -0.48 11.95
C ARG A 91 7.15 -1.90 11.49
N ARG A 92 6.77 -2.24 10.26
CA ARG A 92 7.12 -3.48 9.58
C ARG A 92 7.78 -3.18 8.24
N GLY A 93 8.81 -3.94 7.93
CA GLY A 93 9.38 -4.01 6.60
C GLY A 93 8.49 -4.81 5.65
N ARG A 94 8.84 -4.80 4.37
CA ARG A 94 8.11 -5.53 3.33
C ARG A 94 8.02 -7.04 3.61
N GLU A 95 9.12 -7.68 3.98
CA GLU A 95 9.15 -9.13 4.26
C GLU A 95 8.30 -9.51 5.48
N GLU A 96 8.40 -8.73 6.56
CA GLU A 96 7.56 -8.94 7.75
C GLU A 96 6.08 -8.77 7.43
N MET A 97 5.74 -7.74 6.64
CA MET A 97 4.37 -7.52 6.22
C MET A 97 3.87 -8.64 5.31
N ALA A 98 4.69 -9.11 4.38
CA ALA A 98 4.36 -10.23 3.49
C ALA A 98 3.99 -11.49 4.30
N LYS A 99 4.79 -11.85 5.31
CA LYS A 99 4.50 -12.98 6.21
C LYS A 99 3.17 -12.81 6.95
N LEU A 100 2.93 -11.63 7.52
CA LEU A 100 1.66 -11.31 8.18
C LEU A 100 0.45 -11.45 7.25
N LEU A 101 0.62 -11.22 5.95
CA LEU A 101 -0.44 -11.33 4.95
C LEU A 101 -0.64 -12.76 4.41
N GLU A 102 0.30 -13.67 4.63
CA GLU A 102 0.16 -15.10 4.29
C GLU A 102 -0.65 -15.86 5.35
N GLU A 103 -0.69 -15.36 6.58
CA GLU A 103 -1.43 -15.96 7.71
C GLU A 103 -2.94 -15.58 7.73
N ILE A 104 -3.43 -14.90 6.69
CA ILE A 104 -4.82 -14.42 6.55
C ILE A 104 -5.67 -15.40 5.75
#